data_AF-A0A357NH32-F1
#
_entry.id   AF-A0A357NH32-F1
#
_cell.length_a   1.000
_cell.length_b   1.000
_cell.length_c   1.000
_cell.angle_alpha   90.00
_cell.angle_beta   90.00
_cell.angle_gamma   90.00
#
_symmetry.space_group_name_H-M   'P 1'
#
loop_
_entity.id
_entity.type
_entity.pdbx_description
1 polymer ?
#
loop_
_entity_poly.entity_id
_entity_poly.type
_entity_poly.pdbx_seq_one_letter_code
_entity_poly.pdbx_strand_id
1 'polypeptide(L)' 'SYEPGPSHVGVYIGGGNFIHASSAAGEVTVTPLSKPYYAARYLGARRVTR' A
#
# COMPACT_ATOMS: atom_id res chain seq x y z
N SER A 1 -15.63 -14.33 0.49
CA SER A 1 -15.69 -13.76 1.85
C SER A 1 -14.33 -13.18 2.20
N TYR A 2 -14.25 -12.27 3.17
CA TYR A 2 -12.97 -11.77 3.67
C TYR A 2 -12.25 -12.86 4.48
N GLU A 3 -10.96 -13.04 4.24
CA GLU A 3 -10.09 -13.90 5.05
C GLU A 3 -9.18 -13.04 5.94
N PRO A 4 -8.93 -13.45 7.20
CA PRO A 4 -8.01 -12.74 8.07
C PRO A 4 -6.59 -12.71 7.48
N GLY A 5 -5.98 -11.52 7.40
CA GLY A 5 -4.59 -11.37 6.96
C GLY A 5 -4.35 -10.08 6.19
N PRO A 6 -3.17 -9.96 5.54
CA PRO A 6 -2.89 -8.85 4.63
C PRO A 6 -3.95 -8.78 3.52
N SER A 7 -4.63 -7.64 3.41
CA SER A 7 -5.72 -7.43 2.46
C SER A 7 -5.45 -6.36 1.41
N HIS A 8 -4.29 -5.69 1.49
CA HIS A 8 -3.91 -4.61 0.58
C HIS A 8 -2.41 -4.67 0.28
N VAL A 9 -2.02 -4.31 -0.94
CA VAL A 9 -0.63 -4.18 -1.38
C VAL A 9 -0.47 -2.99 -2.32
N GLY A 10 0.74 -2.47 -2.41
CA GLY A 10 1.12 -1.50 -3.43
C GLY A 10 2.61 -1.57 -3.71
N VAL A 11 3.05 -0.84 -4.73
CA VAL A 11 4.45 -0.81 -5.17
C VAL A 11 5.09 0.47 -4.62
N TYR A 12 6.16 0.32 -3.85
CA TYR A 12 6.95 1.46 -3.41
C TYR A 12 7.71 2.06 -4.59
N ILE A 13 7.61 3.37 -4.78
CA ILE A 13 8.16 4.09 -5.94
C ILE A 13 9.28 5.08 -5.56
N GLY A 14 9.65 5.16 -4.28
CA GLY A 14 10.64 6.11 -3.78
C GLY A 14 10.03 7.35 -3.12
N GLY A 15 10.87 8.14 -2.45
CA GLY A 15 10.45 9.39 -1.78
C GLY A 15 9.38 9.20 -0.70
N GLY A 16 9.28 8.01 -0.09
CA GLY A 16 8.24 7.71 0.89
C GLY A 16 6.85 7.42 0.28
N ASN A 17 6.74 7.35 -1.05
CA ASN A 17 5.47 7.16 -1.75
C ASN A 17 5.32 5.73 -2.29
N PHE A 18 4.08 5.29 -2.42
CA PHE A 18 3.70 4.05 -3.07
C PHE A 18 2.52 4.26 -4.01
N ILE A 19 2.46 3.47 -5.08
CA ILE A 19 1.34 3.41 -6.01
C ILE A 19 0.46 2.18 -5.70
N HIS A 20 -0.85 2.36 -5.68
CA HIS A 20 -1.80 1.28 -5.39
C HIS A 20 -3.20 1.57 -5.97
N ALA A 21 -4.01 0.52 -6.14
CA ALA A 21 -5.44 0.66 -6.44
C ALA A 21 -6.19 1.01 -5.16
N SER A 22 -6.64 2.25 -5.01
CA SER A 22 -7.29 2.72 -3.79
C SER A 22 -8.79 2.46 -3.84
N SER A 23 -9.30 1.58 -2.99
CA SER A 23 -10.75 1.36 -2.87
C SER A 23 -11.51 2.62 -2.44
N ALA A 24 -10.87 3.50 -1.65
CA ALA A 24 -11.48 4.74 -1.20
C ALA A 24 -11.51 5.82 -2.29
N ALA A 25 -10.51 5.84 -3.18
CA ALA A 25 -10.48 6.80 -4.29
C ALA A 25 -11.20 6.27 -5.55
N GLY A 26 -11.39 4.95 -5.65
CA GLY A 26 -11.97 4.31 -6.84
C GLY A 26 -11.02 4.23 -8.04
N GLU A 27 -9.75 4.56 -7.85
CA GLU A 27 -8.75 4.67 -8.92
C GLU A 27 -7.34 4.27 -8.45
N VAL A 28 -6.41 4.19 -9.41
CA VAL A 28 -4.98 4.02 -9.12
C VAL A 28 -4.41 5.34 -8.63
N THR A 29 -3.82 5.33 -7.44
CA THR A 29 -3.37 6.56 -6.76
C THR A 29 -1.96 6.39 -6.23
N VAL A 30 -1.21 7.49 -6.20
CA VAL A 30 0.06 7.61 -5.47
C VAL A 30 -0.21 8.25 -4.11
N THR A 31 0.23 7.61 -3.03
CA THR A 31 0.03 8.12 -1.68
C THR A 31 1.34 8.01 -0.88
N PRO A 32 1.63 8.95 0.04
CA PRO A 32 2.72 8.77 0.99
C PRO A 32 2.42 7.65 1.99
N LEU A 33 3.39 6.76 2.21
CA LEU A 33 3.31 5.69 3.22
C LEU A 33 3.12 6.26 4.64
N SER A 34 3.53 7.50 4.88
CA SER A 34 3.34 8.21 6.16
C SER A 34 1.89 8.65 6.41
N LYS A 35 0.98 8.55 5.43
CA LYS A 35 -0.44 8.87 5.64
C LYS A 35 -0.99 7.98 6.77
N PRO A 36 -1.65 8.55 7.81
CA PRO A 36 -1.96 7.82 9.05
C PRO A 36 -2.64 6.46 8.86
N TYR A 37 -3.56 6.36 7.89
CA TYR A 37 -4.25 5.11 7.58
C TYR A 37 -3.28 3.98 7.17
N TYR A 38 -2.34 4.27 6.27
CA TYR A 38 -1.37 3.30 5.74
C TYR A 38 -0.22 3.08 6.72
N ALA A 39 0.25 4.13 7.40
CA ALA A 39 1.30 4.04 8.41
C ALA A 39 0.90 3.08 9.54
N ALA A 40 -0.33 3.19 10.06
CA ALA A 40 -0.84 2.31 11.12
C ALA A 40 -1.09 0.86 10.66
N ARG A 41 -1.07 0.58 9.35
CA ARG A 41 -1.40 -0.74 8.76
C ARG A 41 -0.24 -1.36 7.99
N TYR A 42 0.95 -0.76 8.09
CA TYR A 42 2.11 -1.27 7.40
C TYR A 42 2.58 -2.58 8.05
N LEU A 43 2.54 -3.67 7.28
CA LEU A 43 2.95 -5.00 7.75
C LEU A 43 4.40 -5.33 7.38
N GLY A 44 4.96 -4.64 6.38
CA GLY A 44 6.29 -4.92 5.85
C GLY A 44 6.37 -4.68 4.35
N ALA A 45 7.54 -4.95 3.78
CA ALA A 45 7.79 -4.90 2.35
C ALA A 45 8.61 -6.10 1.90
N ARG A 46 8.44 -6.50 0.64
CA ARG A 46 9.20 -7.56 0.00
C ARG A 46 9.69 -7.09 -1.36
N ARG A 47 10.94 -7.40 -1.70
CA ARG A 47 11.49 -7.24 -3.05
C ARG A 47 11.25 -8.53 -3.83
N VAL A 48 10.65 -8.41 -5.01
CA VAL A 48 10.36 -9.55 -5.90
C VAL A 48 11.32 -9.61 -7.10
N THR A 49 11.97 -8.50 -7.44
CA THR A 49 13.01 -8.45 -8.47
C THR A 49 14.37 -8.79 -7.88
N ARG A 50 15.21 -9.47 -8.67
CA ARG A 50 16.57 -9.83 -8.28
C ARG A 50 17.52 -8.65 -8.46
#